data_AF-A0A9P5SKC7-F1
#
_entry.id   AF-A0A9P5SKC7-F1
#
_cell.length_a   1.000
_cell.length_b   1.000
_cell.length_c   1.000
_cell.angle_alpha   90.00
_cell.angle_beta   90.00
_cell.angle_gamma   90.00
#
_symmetry.space_group_name_H-M   'P 1'
#
loop_
_entity.id
_entity.type
_entity.pdbx_description
1 polymer ?
#
loop_
_entity_poly.entity_id
_entity_poly.type
_entity_poly.pdbx_seq_one_letter_code
_entity_poly.pdbx_strand_id
1 'polypeptide(L)'
;MCLAAGRSTVPAYNPFSRSKEAQGSLDKQATPPVNSNRPGTPILDGVDMLRAPWATKSLEVFACAIKVKLPDAFVPVPSNQNRAWRRPSDERCRALQRLVYQHLGKQKQLKHLQLGHDPLVFDRLWYCLEMALASGLNELKEVKKMKTLGVRGMNHNIGIAELKWMNKNWPKLKRIHGIFQRLGSRQEEMRD
;
A
#
# COMPACT_ATOMS: atom_id res chain seq x y z
N MET A 1 -14.59 19.83 -25.62
CA MET A 1 -13.38 19.70 -26.46
C MET A 1 -12.16 19.88 -25.57
N CYS A 2 -11.27 18.89 -25.54
CA CYS A 2 -9.82 19.03 -25.33
C CYS A 2 -9.17 17.74 -25.85
N LEU A 3 -8.46 17.88 -26.96
CA LEU A 3 -7.67 16.87 -27.64
C LEU A 3 -6.30 16.75 -26.98
N ALA A 4 -5.75 15.54 -26.94
CA ALA A 4 -4.33 15.30 -27.21
C ALA A 4 -4.10 13.82 -27.53
N ALA A 5 -4.00 13.54 -28.83
CA ALA A 5 -3.38 12.34 -29.35
C ALA A 5 -1.86 12.46 -29.17
N GLY A 6 -1.22 11.41 -28.68
CA GLY A 6 0.22 11.26 -28.63
C GLY A 6 0.56 9.78 -28.63
N ARG A 7 0.73 9.20 -29.83
CA ARG A 7 1.29 7.86 -29.99
C ARG A 7 2.79 7.95 -29.67
N SER A 8 3.20 7.41 -28.53
CA SER A 8 4.60 7.10 -28.23
C SER A 8 4.73 5.59 -28.16
N THR A 9 5.36 5.02 -29.18
CA THR A 9 5.75 3.61 -29.24
C THR A 9 7.01 3.42 -28.40
N VAL A 10 6.84 2.98 -27.16
CA VAL A 10 7.94 2.51 -26.31
C VAL A 10 8.08 1.01 -26.53
N PRO A 11 9.29 0.45 -26.75
CA PRO A 11 9.46 -0.98 -26.96
C PRO A 11 9.11 -1.76 -25.69
N ALA A 12 8.39 -2.86 -25.88
CA ALA A 12 7.99 -3.80 -24.84
C ALA A 12 9.24 -4.43 -24.19
N TYR A 13 9.45 -4.16 -22.91
CA TYR A 13 10.42 -4.88 -22.10
C TYR A 13 9.89 -6.29 -21.83
N ASN A 14 10.54 -7.29 -22.46
CA ASN A 14 10.22 -8.71 -22.31
C ASN A 14 11.27 -9.39 -21.41
N PRO A 15 11.00 -9.64 -20.12
CA PRO A 15 11.98 -10.23 -19.21
C PRO A 15 12.06 -11.77 -19.28
N PHE A 16 11.41 -12.43 -20.24
CA PHE A 16 11.42 -13.89 -20.34
C PHE A 16 12.06 -14.36 -21.65
N SER A 17 13.38 -14.41 -21.66
CA SER A 17 14.15 -15.20 -22.63
C SER A 17 15.47 -15.66 -22.00
N ARG A 18 15.44 -16.79 -21.28
CA ARG A 18 16.51 -17.79 -21.36
C ARG A 18 16.09 -19.11 -20.74
N SER A 19 16.22 -20.16 -21.54
CA SER A 19 16.06 -21.56 -21.18
C SER A 19 17.31 -22.11 -20.50
N LYS A 20 17.06 -23.04 -19.56
CA LYS A 20 17.79 -24.26 -19.17
C LYS A 20 19.30 -24.37 -19.40
N GLU A 21 20.02 -24.62 -18.30
CA GLU A 21 21.01 -25.70 -18.02
C GLU A 21 21.54 -25.43 -16.59
N ALA A 22 21.35 -26.29 -15.58
CA ALA A 22 21.95 -27.59 -15.25
C ALA A 22 22.89 -27.46 -14.01
N GLN A 23 22.46 -28.12 -12.92
CA GLN A 23 23.20 -28.73 -11.80
C GLN A 23 24.34 -28.02 -11.05
N GLY A 24 24.16 -27.97 -9.71
CA GLY A 24 25.21 -28.32 -8.74
C GLY A 24 25.87 -27.15 -8.01
N SER A 25 25.55 -26.98 -6.73
CA SER A 25 26.47 -26.59 -5.63
C SER A 25 25.67 -25.90 -4.52
N LEU A 26 25.92 -26.37 -3.29
CA LEU A 26 25.27 -25.92 -2.06
C LEU A 26 25.94 -24.62 -1.59
N ASP A 27 25.69 -23.51 -2.30
CA ASP A 27 26.31 -22.23 -1.99
C ASP A 27 25.40 -21.32 -1.16
N LYS A 28 26.03 -20.75 -0.14
CA LYS A 28 25.50 -19.75 0.80
C LYS A 28 24.64 -18.74 0.04
N GLN A 29 23.36 -18.63 0.42
CA GLN A 29 22.43 -17.66 -0.15
C GLN A 29 22.95 -16.25 0.06
N ALA A 30 23.74 -15.76 -0.89
CA ALA A 30 24.06 -14.36 -1.02
C ALA A 30 22.75 -13.62 -1.25
N THR A 31 22.39 -12.74 -0.32
CA THR A 31 21.29 -11.81 -0.51
C THR A 31 21.63 -10.96 -1.74
N PRO A 32 20.73 -10.87 -2.74
CA PRO A 32 21.02 -10.09 -3.95
C PRO A 32 21.28 -8.63 -3.55
N PRO A 33 22.28 -7.96 -4.17
CA PRO A 33 22.62 -6.58 -3.84
C PRO A 33 21.38 -5.70 -3.97
N VAL A 34 21.09 -4.95 -2.91
CA VAL A 34 19.98 -3.99 -2.88
C VAL A 34 20.32 -2.88 -3.87
N ASN A 35 19.79 -3.00 -5.08
CA ASN A 35 19.94 -1.98 -6.11
C ASN A 35 19.24 -0.69 -5.64
N SER A 36 20.03 0.31 -5.28
CA SER A 36 19.60 1.60 -4.73
C SER A 36 18.88 2.51 -5.74
N ASN A 37 18.85 2.14 -7.03
CA ASN A 37 18.21 2.91 -8.10
C ASN A 37 16.73 2.56 -8.32
N ARG A 38 15.99 2.13 -7.29
CA ARG A 38 14.55 1.89 -7.46
C ARG A 38 13.84 3.24 -7.56
N PRO A 39 13.13 3.54 -8.66
CA PRO A 39 12.27 4.71 -8.71
C PRO A 39 11.30 4.64 -7.53
N GLY A 40 11.20 5.74 -6.79
CA GLY A 40 10.34 5.81 -5.61
C GLY A 40 8.90 5.39 -5.94
N THR A 41 8.22 4.79 -4.97
CA THR A 41 6.82 4.40 -5.13
C THR A 41 6.00 5.65 -5.51
N PRO A 42 5.22 5.63 -6.60
CA PRO A 42 4.42 6.79 -6.98
C PRO A 42 3.41 7.12 -5.87
N ILE A 43 3.16 8.41 -5.66
CA ILE A 43 2.22 8.91 -4.65
C ILE A 43 1.02 9.50 -5.38
N LEU A 44 -0.19 9.18 -4.92
CA LEU A 44 -1.44 9.70 -5.45
C LEU A 44 -2.25 10.33 -4.31
N ASP A 45 -2.80 11.53 -4.50
CA ASP A 45 -3.73 12.11 -3.54
C ASP A 45 -5.09 11.37 -3.63
N GLY A 46 -5.68 11.06 -2.47
CA GLY A 46 -6.94 10.34 -2.39
C GLY A 46 -8.08 11.10 -3.08
N VAL A 47 -8.07 12.43 -3.07
CA VAL A 47 -9.07 13.25 -3.76
C VAL A 47 -8.90 13.15 -5.27
N ASP A 48 -7.66 13.23 -5.77
CA ASP A 48 -7.36 13.14 -7.20
C ASP A 48 -7.71 11.75 -7.75
N MET A 49 -7.47 10.69 -6.96
CA MET A 49 -7.89 9.33 -7.29
C MET A 49 -9.40 9.21 -7.52
N LEU A 50 -10.21 9.93 -6.74
CA LEU A 50 -11.67 9.87 -6.84
C LEU A 50 -12.22 10.70 -7.99
N ARG A 51 -11.51 11.75 -8.41
CA ARG A 51 -11.89 12.60 -9.55
C ARG A 51 -11.69 11.89 -10.88
N ALA A 52 -10.68 11.03 -10.98
CA ALA A 52 -10.37 10.31 -12.20
C ALA A 52 -11.18 9.00 -12.29
N PRO A 53 -11.97 8.78 -13.37
CA PRO A 53 -12.49 7.45 -13.65
C PRO A 53 -11.32 6.50 -13.94
N TRP A 54 -11.51 5.22 -13.65
CA TRP A 54 -10.52 4.24 -14.05
C TRP A 54 -10.40 4.16 -15.56
N ALA A 55 -9.17 4.23 -16.07
CA ALA A 55 -8.89 4.03 -17.49
C ALA A 55 -9.24 2.60 -17.96
N THR A 56 -9.30 1.64 -17.04
CA THR A 56 -9.65 0.24 -17.31
C THR A 56 -10.50 -0.38 -16.20
N LYS A 57 -11.30 -1.39 -16.55
CA LYS A 57 -12.07 -2.22 -15.59
C LYS A 57 -11.35 -3.53 -15.23
N SER A 58 -10.22 -3.80 -15.87
CA SER A 58 -9.45 -5.04 -15.74
C SER A 58 -8.10 -4.83 -15.07
N LEU A 59 -7.98 -3.82 -14.21
CA LEU A 59 -6.73 -3.54 -13.52
C LEU A 59 -6.35 -4.73 -12.62
N GLU A 60 -5.22 -5.36 -12.92
CA GLU A 60 -4.74 -6.52 -12.16
C GLU A 60 -3.71 -6.15 -11.08
N VAL A 61 -2.96 -5.08 -11.32
CA VAL A 61 -1.88 -4.59 -10.45
C VAL A 61 -2.12 -3.12 -10.18
N PHE A 62 -2.20 -2.77 -8.90
CA PHE A 62 -2.20 -1.39 -8.43
C PHE A 62 -1.09 -1.24 -7.41
N ALA A 63 -0.10 -0.40 -7.71
CA ALA A 63 1.05 -0.15 -6.85
C ALA A 63 1.30 1.35 -6.75
N CYS A 64 0.74 1.96 -5.73
CA CYS A 64 0.83 3.40 -5.49
C CYS A 64 0.51 3.70 -4.02
N ALA A 65 1.29 4.59 -3.43
CA ALA A 65 0.99 5.12 -2.11
C ALA A 65 -0.14 6.15 -2.23
N ILE A 66 -1.22 5.98 -1.48
CA ILE A 66 -2.33 6.93 -1.49
C ILE A 66 -2.22 7.85 -0.28
N LYS A 67 -2.07 9.15 -0.56
CA LYS A 67 -2.05 10.22 0.42
C LYS A 67 -3.46 10.72 0.66
N VAL A 68 -3.99 10.44 1.84
CA VAL A 68 -5.21 11.06 2.35
C VAL A 68 -4.75 12.16 3.31
N LYS A 69 -4.88 13.43 2.89
CA LYS A 69 -4.54 14.57 3.75
C LYS A 69 -5.55 14.64 4.90
N LEU A 70 -5.05 14.77 6.13
CA LEU A 70 -5.88 15.26 7.23
C LEU A 70 -6.33 16.68 6.89
N PRO A 71 -7.56 17.07 7.23
CA PRO A 71 -7.92 18.48 7.24
C PRO A 71 -6.89 19.22 8.10
N ASP A 72 -6.40 20.38 7.65
CA ASP A 72 -5.33 21.19 8.26
C ASP A 72 -5.58 21.64 9.72
N ALA A 73 -6.68 21.18 10.33
CA ALA A 73 -7.07 21.45 11.71
C ALA A 73 -6.26 20.68 12.77
N PHE A 74 -5.05 20.19 12.46
CA PHE A 74 -4.10 19.83 13.51
C PHE A 74 -3.58 21.11 14.15
N VAL A 75 -4.44 21.76 14.94
CA VAL A 75 -4.03 22.80 15.87
C VAL A 75 -2.97 22.15 16.75
N PRO A 76 -1.73 22.68 16.80
CA PRO A 76 -0.71 22.15 17.69
C PRO A 76 -1.29 22.21 19.09
N VAL A 77 -1.64 21.05 19.65
CA VAL A 77 -2.13 21.01 21.02
C VAL A 77 -0.96 21.59 21.87
N PRO A 78 -1.21 22.41 22.91
CA PRO A 78 -0.16 23.06 23.71
C PRO A 78 0.59 22.07 24.61
N SER A 79 1.93 22.14 24.56
CA SER A 79 2.94 21.12 24.94
C SER A 79 2.90 20.53 26.37
N ASN A 80 2.03 21.01 27.25
CA ASN A 80 2.06 20.66 28.67
C ASN A 80 1.24 19.42 29.07
N GLN A 81 0.39 18.88 28.18
CA GLN A 81 -0.31 17.63 28.44
C GLN A 81 0.47 16.46 27.83
N ASN A 82 0.86 15.54 28.71
CA ASN A 82 1.50 14.25 28.44
C ASN A 82 0.66 13.47 27.42
N ARG A 83 0.90 13.76 26.14
CA ARG A 83 0.02 13.41 25.04
C ARG A 83 0.37 12.00 24.58
N ALA A 84 -0.38 11.03 25.11
CA ALA A 84 -0.81 9.94 24.27
C ALA A 84 -1.33 10.59 22.98
N TRP A 85 -0.60 10.43 21.87
CA TRP A 85 -0.98 10.84 20.53
C TRP A 85 -2.24 10.04 20.12
N ARG A 86 -3.35 10.22 20.83
CA ARG A 86 -4.66 9.72 20.45
C ARG A 86 -4.99 10.48 19.18
N ARG A 87 -4.73 9.83 18.05
CA ARG A 87 -5.23 10.26 16.75
C ARG A 87 -6.71 10.56 16.96
N PRO A 88 -7.17 11.80 16.76
CA PRO A 88 -8.59 12.06 16.67
C PRO A 88 -9.13 11.09 15.63
N SER A 89 -10.16 10.32 16.01
CA SER A 89 -10.89 9.49 15.06
C SER A 89 -11.59 10.44 14.11
N ASP A 90 -10.88 10.93 13.09
CA ASP A 90 -11.43 11.86 12.13
C ASP A 90 -12.32 11.06 11.16
N GLU A 91 -13.62 11.08 11.45
CA GLU A 91 -14.65 10.44 10.63
C GLU A 91 -14.60 10.96 9.18
N ARG A 92 -14.13 12.19 8.93
CA ARG A 92 -13.95 12.71 7.56
C ARG A 92 -12.84 11.97 6.83
N CYS A 93 -11.72 11.72 7.51
CA CYS A 93 -10.64 10.91 6.96
C CYS A 93 -11.13 9.48 6.67
N ARG A 94 -11.93 8.88 7.55
CA ARG A 94 -12.51 7.54 7.31
C ARG A 94 -13.51 7.55 6.17
N ALA A 95 -14.34 8.59 6.04
CA ALA A 95 -15.26 8.73 4.92
C ALA A 95 -14.50 8.79 3.57
N LEU A 96 -13.42 9.59 3.49
CA LEU A 96 -12.60 9.66 2.29
C LEU A 96 -11.91 8.31 1.98
N GLN A 97 -11.42 7.60 2.99
CA GLN A 97 -10.86 6.26 2.82
C GLN A 97 -11.90 5.25 2.30
N ARG A 98 -13.13 5.27 2.84
CA ARG A 98 -14.23 4.42 2.35
C ARG A 98 -14.49 4.69 0.86
N LEU A 99 -14.51 5.96 0.44
CA LEU A 99 -14.67 6.30 -0.98
C LEU A 99 -13.51 5.78 -1.83
N VAL A 100 -12.27 5.93 -1.37
CA VAL A 100 -11.08 5.38 -2.04
C VAL A 100 -11.19 3.86 -2.18
N TYR A 101 -11.59 3.16 -1.11
CA TYR A 101 -11.78 1.71 -1.14
C TYR A 101 -12.96 1.28 -1.99
N GLN A 102 -14.06 2.02 -2.01
CA GLN A 102 -15.17 1.77 -2.94
C GLN A 102 -14.70 1.90 -4.39
N HIS A 103 -13.88 2.90 -4.69
CA HIS A 103 -13.35 3.09 -6.03
C HIS A 103 -12.39 1.97 -6.42
N LEU A 104 -11.50 1.53 -5.52
CA LEU A 104 -10.65 0.35 -5.70
C LEU A 104 -11.47 -0.94 -5.83
N GLY A 105 -12.54 -1.09 -5.06
CA GLY A 105 -13.42 -2.26 -5.04
C GLY A 105 -14.12 -2.51 -6.38
N LYS A 106 -14.25 -1.48 -7.23
CA LYS A 106 -14.73 -1.63 -8.61
C LYS A 106 -13.80 -2.47 -9.49
N GLN A 107 -12.51 -2.58 -9.14
CA GLN A 107 -11.50 -3.35 -9.88
C GLN A 107 -11.52 -4.84 -9.49
N LYS A 108 -12.54 -5.58 -9.95
CA LYS A 108 -12.75 -7.00 -9.60
C LYS A 108 -11.62 -7.93 -10.08
N GLN A 109 -10.82 -7.49 -11.05
CA GLN A 109 -9.68 -8.25 -11.58
C GLN A 109 -8.39 -8.03 -10.79
N LEU A 110 -8.40 -7.18 -9.77
CA LEU A 110 -7.21 -6.83 -9.01
C LEU A 110 -6.65 -8.05 -8.26
N LYS A 111 -5.38 -8.34 -8.50
CA LYS A 111 -4.61 -9.45 -7.94
C LYS A 111 -3.53 -8.95 -6.99
N HIS A 112 -2.95 -7.79 -7.29
CA HIS A 112 -1.82 -7.23 -6.56
C HIS A 112 -2.14 -5.80 -6.15
N LEU A 113 -2.24 -5.57 -4.84
CA LEU A 113 -2.52 -4.26 -4.26
C LEU A 113 -1.38 -3.86 -3.34
N GLN A 114 -0.60 -2.85 -3.74
CA GLN A 114 0.47 -2.26 -2.96
C GLN A 114 0.10 -0.81 -2.64
N LEU A 115 -0.24 -0.57 -1.37
CA LEU A 115 -0.62 0.74 -0.83
C LEU A 115 0.51 1.35 0.03
N GLY A 116 1.41 0.50 0.50
CA GLY A 116 2.54 0.90 1.31
C GLY A 116 3.69 1.52 0.52
N HIS A 117 4.53 2.27 1.22
CA HIS A 117 5.70 2.95 0.67
C HIS A 117 6.97 2.47 1.38
N ASP A 118 8.14 2.80 0.82
CA ASP A 118 9.41 2.52 1.47
C ASP A 118 9.59 3.45 2.68
N PRO A 119 9.72 2.92 3.92
CA PRO A 119 9.81 3.73 5.14
C PRO A 119 11.00 4.71 5.14
N LEU A 120 12.01 4.52 4.29
CA LEU A 120 13.19 5.38 4.24
C LEU A 120 12.94 6.74 3.58
N VAL A 121 11.85 6.89 2.82
CA VAL A 121 11.64 8.07 1.95
C VAL A 121 10.65 9.08 2.53
N PHE A 122 9.93 8.74 3.60
CA PHE A 122 8.83 9.57 4.09
C PHE A 122 9.02 10.01 5.53
N ASP A 123 9.21 11.32 5.68
CA ASP A 123 8.93 12.03 6.91
C ASP A 123 7.54 11.65 7.41
N ARG A 124 7.44 11.60 8.74
CA ARG A 124 6.39 10.98 9.58
C ARG A 124 4.97 11.56 9.41
N LEU A 125 4.66 12.15 8.27
CA LEU A 125 3.37 12.70 7.92
C LEU A 125 2.36 11.57 7.77
N TRP A 126 1.34 11.66 8.62
CA TRP A 126 0.37 10.65 8.93
C TRP A 126 -0.57 10.38 7.76
N TYR A 127 -0.13 9.55 6.81
CA TYR A 127 -1.00 9.11 5.72
C TYR A 127 -2.10 8.20 6.25
N CYS A 128 -3.34 8.66 6.08
CA CYS A 128 -4.49 8.13 6.80
C CYS A 128 -5.05 6.83 6.25
N LEU A 129 -4.51 6.20 5.21
CA LEU A 129 -5.12 4.99 4.68
C LEU A 129 -4.89 3.79 5.61
N GLU A 130 -5.91 3.45 6.39
CA GLU A 130 -5.92 2.35 7.35
C GLU A 130 -6.60 1.12 6.74
N MET A 131 -5.93 -0.03 6.78
CA MET A 131 -6.48 -1.31 6.34
C MET A 131 -7.33 -1.97 7.45
N ALA A 132 -8.27 -1.20 8.00
CA ALA A 132 -9.17 -1.60 9.08
C ALA A 132 -10.63 -1.65 8.62
N LEU A 133 -11.45 -2.48 9.28
CA LEU A 133 -12.88 -2.55 8.98
C LEU A 133 -13.58 -1.20 9.19
N ALA A 134 -13.24 -0.49 10.27
CA ALA A 134 -13.78 0.83 10.59
C ALA A 134 -13.53 1.89 9.49
N SER A 135 -12.46 1.71 8.72
CA SER A 135 -11.98 2.65 7.70
C SER A 135 -12.43 2.26 6.29
N GLY A 136 -13.20 1.18 6.13
CA GLY A 136 -13.79 0.78 4.85
C GLY A 136 -13.14 -0.40 4.16
N LEU A 137 -12.32 -1.21 4.85
CA LEU A 137 -11.79 -2.45 4.28
C LEU A 137 -12.89 -3.33 3.66
N ASN A 138 -14.12 -3.29 4.21
CA ASN A 138 -15.26 -4.05 3.71
C ASN A 138 -15.68 -3.70 2.28
N GLU A 139 -15.35 -2.50 1.79
CA GLU A 139 -15.64 -2.05 0.43
C GLU A 139 -14.84 -2.82 -0.63
N LEU A 140 -13.75 -3.46 -0.21
CA LEU A 140 -12.91 -4.31 -1.06
C LEU A 140 -13.37 -5.78 -1.09
N LYS A 141 -14.53 -6.12 -0.52
CA LYS A 141 -15.03 -7.51 -0.44
C LYS A 141 -15.16 -8.19 -1.80
N GLU A 142 -15.45 -7.43 -2.85
CA GLU A 142 -15.70 -7.95 -4.21
C GLU A 142 -14.40 -8.29 -4.97
N VAL A 143 -13.24 -7.90 -4.43
CA VAL A 143 -11.92 -8.16 -5.05
C VAL A 143 -11.45 -9.59 -4.75
N LYS A 144 -12.23 -10.58 -5.21
CA LYS A 144 -12.02 -12.01 -4.91
C LYS A 144 -10.73 -12.59 -5.53
N LYS A 145 -10.13 -11.90 -6.50
CA LYS A 145 -8.90 -12.32 -7.18
C LYS A 145 -7.62 -11.84 -6.50
N MET A 146 -7.73 -11.12 -5.38
CA MET A 146 -6.59 -10.63 -4.61
C MET A 146 -5.65 -11.78 -4.23
N LYS A 147 -4.36 -11.63 -4.54
CA LYS A 147 -3.29 -12.60 -4.24
C LYS A 147 -2.26 -12.03 -3.29
N THR A 148 -1.92 -10.74 -3.46
CA THR A 148 -0.90 -10.09 -2.63
C THR A 148 -1.37 -8.71 -2.17
N LEU A 149 -1.20 -8.44 -0.89
CA LEU A 149 -1.44 -7.13 -0.28
C LEU A 149 -0.12 -6.57 0.27
N GLY A 150 0.20 -5.33 -0.04
CA GLY A 150 1.39 -4.64 0.43
C GLY A 150 1.05 -3.40 1.25
N VAL A 151 1.39 -3.42 2.53
CA VAL A 151 1.10 -2.37 3.54
C VAL A 151 2.35 -1.88 4.28
N ARG A 152 3.54 -2.14 3.72
CA ARG A 152 4.83 -1.68 4.25
C ARG A 152 4.81 -0.17 4.48
N GLY A 153 5.34 0.28 5.62
CA GLY A 153 5.40 1.71 5.97
C GLY A 153 4.04 2.37 6.27
N MET A 154 2.92 1.64 6.24
CA MET A 154 1.61 2.19 6.60
C MET A 154 1.30 1.98 8.08
N ASN A 155 0.55 2.91 8.68
CA ASN A 155 -0.17 2.59 9.92
C ASN A 155 -1.42 1.77 9.57
N HIS A 156 -1.22 0.51 9.20
CA HIS A 156 -2.24 -0.30 8.56
C HIS A 156 -3.40 -0.69 9.49
N ASN A 157 -3.23 -0.65 10.82
CA ASN A 157 -4.26 -1.01 11.80
C ASN A 157 -4.97 -2.36 11.49
N ILE A 158 -4.18 -3.35 11.06
CA ILE A 158 -4.67 -4.71 10.75
C ILE A 158 -4.55 -5.53 12.03
N GLY A 159 -5.69 -5.80 12.66
CA GLY A 159 -5.79 -6.70 13.80
C GLY A 159 -6.25 -8.10 13.42
N ILE A 160 -6.57 -8.91 14.43
CA ILE A 160 -7.09 -10.27 14.25
C ILE A 160 -8.43 -10.27 13.52
N ALA A 161 -9.30 -9.29 13.79
CA ALA A 161 -10.61 -9.17 13.15
C ALA A 161 -10.47 -8.92 11.64
N GLU A 162 -9.58 -8.01 11.24
CA GLU A 162 -9.26 -7.72 9.84
C GLU A 162 -8.69 -8.94 9.13
N LEU A 163 -7.75 -9.67 9.77
CA LEU A 163 -7.17 -10.89 9.18
C LEU A 163 -8.24 -11.99 8.96
N LYS A 164 -9.12 -12.21 9.94
CA LYS A 164 -10.26 -13.14 9.79
C LYS A 164 -11.17 -12.72 8.63
N TRP A 165 -11.47 -11.43 8.54
CA TRP A 165 -12.27 -10.88 7.46
C TRP A 165 -11.60 -11.07 6.09
N MET A 166 -10.29 -10.81 5.99
CA MET A 166 -9.50 -10.99 4.75
C MET A 166 -9.49 -12.46 4.33
N ASN A 167 -9.26 -13.39 5.26
CA ASN A 167 -9.29 -14.83 4.96
C ASN A 167 -10.65 -15.28 4.42
N LYS A 168 -11.76 -14.79 4.99
CA LYS A 168 -13.12 -15.10 4.53
C LYS A 168 -13.43 -14.49 3.17
N ASN A 169 -13.04 -13.23 2.92
CA ASN A 169 -13.48 -12.48 1.75
C ASN A 169 -12.53 -12.53 0.56
N TRP A 170 -11.24 -12.77 0.79
CA TRP A 170 -10.21 -12.87 -0.24
C TRP A 170 -9.58 -14.28 -0.24
N PRO A 171 -10.32 -15.31 -0.70
CA PRO A 171 -9.89 -16.71 -0.60
C PRO A 171 -8.63 -17.04 -1.42
N LYS A 172 -8.21 -16.12 -2.32
CA LYS A 172 -7.00 -16.26 -3.13
C LYS A 172 -5.81 -15.50 -2.56
N LEU A 173 -5.97 -14.82 -1.42
CA LEU A 173 -4.89 -14.06 -0.79
C LEU A 173 -3.83 -15.03 -0.28
N LYS A 174 -2.60 -14.86 -0.75
CA LYS A 174 -1.46 -15.73 -0.41
C LYS A 174 -0.41 -15.04 0.45
N ARG A 175 -0.25 -13.71 0.29
CA ARG A 175 0.84 -12.97 0.92
C ARG A 175 0.38 -11.58 1.35
N ILE A 176 0.75 -11.19 2.56
CA ILE A 176 0.62 -9.81 3.04
C ILE A 176 2.01 -9.31 3.44
N HIS A 177 2.49 -8.26 2.78
CA HIS A 177 3.79 -7.65 3.02
C HIS A 177 3.65 -6.45 3.95
N GLY A 178 4.54 -6.33 4.94
CA GLY A 178 4.66 -5.13 5.75
C GLY A 178 3.88 -5.10 7.07
N ILE A 179 3.29 -6.22 7.51
CA ILE A 179 2.59 -6.29 8.81
C ILE A 179 3.57 -6.21 10.01
N PHE A 180 4.75 -6.83 9.92
CA PHE A 180 5.63 -7.07 11.08
C PHE A 180 6.84 -6.13 11.20
N GLN A 181 6.82 -4.95 10.59
CA GLN A 181 8.03 -4.11 10.50
C GLN A 181 8.47 -3.43 11.81
N ARG A 182 7.71 -3.56 12.89
CA ARG A 182 7.98 -2.86 14.16
C ARG A 182 8.93 -3.56 15.14
N LEU A 183 9.43 -4.75 14.83
CA LEU A 183 10.21 -5.53 15.82
C LEU A 183 11.73 -5.54 15.62
N GLY A 184 12.25 -4.89 14.57
CA GLY A 184 13.64 -5.11 14.13
C GLY A 184 14.71 -4.10 14.58
N SER A 185 14.37 -2.87 14.96
CA SER A 185 15.37 -1.78 15.06
C SER A 185 15.67 -1.29 16.48
N ARG A 186 15.48 -2.14 17.50
CA ARG A 186 15.85 -1.79 18.90
C ARG A 186 16.84 -2.74 19.58
N GLN A 187 17.41 -3.71 18.86
CA GLN A 187 18.39 -4.65 19.43
C GLN A 187 19.87 -4.26 19.20
N GLU A 188 20.18 -3.21 18.44
CA GLU A 188 21.58 -2.76 18.26
C GLU A 188 22.01 -1.64 19.21
N GLU A 189 21.10 -1.02 19.96
CA GLU A 189 21.40 0.09 20.87
C GLU A 189 21.60 -0.37 22.35
N MET A 190 21.78 -1.68 22.56
CA MET A 190 22.01 -2.31 23.88
C MET A 190 23.30 -3.16 23.92
N ARG A 191 24.22 -2.88 23.01
CA ARG A 191 25.59 -3.42 23.03
C ARG A 191 26.58 -2.25 23.11
N ASP A 192 26.61 -1.59 24.26
CA ASP A 192 27.76 -0.84 24.77
C ASP A 192 27.73 -0.90 26.30
#